data_AF-A0A1N6QRT4-F1
#
_entry.id   AF-A0A1N6QRT4-F1
#
_cell.length_a   1.000
_cell.length_b   1.000
_cell.length_c   1.000
_cell.angle_alpha   90.00
_cell.angle_beta   90.00
_cell.angle_gamma   90.00
#
_symmetry.space_group_name_H-M   'P 1'
#
loop_
_entity.id
_entity.type
_entity.pdbx_description
1 polymer ?
#
loop_
_entity_poly.entity_id
_entity_poly.type
_entity_poly.pdbx_seq_one_letter_code
_entity_poly.pdbx_strand_id
1 'polypeptide(L)'
;MTLLAMLDFFEINEVSPNERLGETVSSLKHQMQKRFNAVIAIIRDIEKSQTKPTTAMLQSLFEEASKESEEEFDFGTPELISENEELTYYRDNYYKTQEQFHTVHKHFEEVMDKVKYVKGNFGNSYFKLETTKEEYENLKQKLDDVHNHNSTTNR
;
A
#
# COMPACT_ATOMS: atom_id res chain seq x y z
N MET A 1 -40.12 -59.76 31.97
CA MET A 1 -40.07 -58.42 31.36
C MET A 1 -41.47 -57.84 31.41
N THR A 2 -41.68 -56.82 32.23
CA THR A 2 -43.01 -56.25 32.54
C THR A 2 -43.26 -55.00 31.70
N LEU A 3 -44.54 -54.67 31.49
CA LEU A 3 -44.98 -53.46 30.78
C LEU A 3 -44.45 -52.18 31.47
N LEU A 4 -44.27 -52.22 32.78
CA LEU A 4 -43.62 -51.16 33.56
C LEU A 4 -42.20 -50.85 33.06
N ALA A 5 -41.37 -51.88 32.87
CA ALA A 5 -40.00 -51.69 32.37
C ALA A 5 -39.96 -51.12 30.94
N MET A 6 -41.02 -51.35 30.15
CA MET A 6 -41.16 -50.77 28.82
C MET A 6 -41.58 -49.29 28.90
N LEU A 7 -42.46 -48.92 29.83
CA LEU A 7 -42.84 -47.53 30.09
C LEU A 7 -41.66 -46.72 30.65
N ASP A 8 -40.94 -47.28 31.63
CA ASP A 8 -39.75 -46.67 32.21
C ASP A 8 -38.68 -46.43 31.12
N PHE A 9 -38.53 -47.36 30.16
CA PHE A 9 -37.62 -47.18 29.03
C PHE A 9 -37.98 -45.96 28.16
N PHE A 10 -39.25 -45.77 27.84
CA PHE A 10 -39.69 -44.61 27.04
C PHE A 10 -39.50 -43.29 27.81
N GLU A 11 -39.78 -43.29 29.11
CA GLU A 11 -39.63 -42.11 29.96
C GLU A 11 -38.15 -41.73 30.17
N ILE A 12 -37.29 -42.71 30.50
CA ILE A 12 -35.85 -42.50 30.72
C ILE A 12 -35.16 -41.99 29.45
N ASN A 13 -35.61 -42.45 28.28
CA ASN A 13 -35.02 -42.07 27.00
C ASN A 13 -35.77 -40.91 26.31
N GLU A 14 -36.79 -40.33 26.96
CA GLU A 14 -37.62 -39.23 26.47
C GLU A 14 -38.21 -39.45 25.06
N VAL A 15 -38.55 -40.69 24.72
CA VAL A 15 -39.03 -41.09 23.38
C VAL A 15 -40.49 -41.52 23.43
N SER A 16 -41.30 -41.07 22.46
CA SER A 16 -42.72 -41.41 22.44
C SER A 16 -42.96 -42.82 21.85
N PRO A 17 -43.91 -43.61 22.39
CA PRO A 17 -44.27 -44.92 21.81
C PRO A 17 -44.76 -44.86 20.36
N ASN A 18 -45.23 -43.68 19.92
CA ASN A 18 -45.68 -43.44 18.54
C ASN A 18 -44.58 -42.79 17.68
N GLU A 19 -43.42 -42.50 18.26
CA GLU A 19 -42.29 -41.90 17.55
C GLU A 19 -41.57 -42.94 16.72
N ARG A 20 -41.47 -42.67 15.41
CA ARG A 20 -40.64 -43.47 14.52
C ARG A 20 -39.19 -43.10 14.74
N LEU A 21 -38.56 -43.74 15.72
CA LEU A 21 -37.11 -43.71 15.90
C LEU A 21 -36.48 -44.26 14.62
N GLY A 22 -36.02 -43.36 13.74
CA GLY A 22 -35.36 -43.70 12.47
C GLY A 22 -34.02 -44.40 12.71
N GLU A 23 -32.95 -43.99 12.03
CA GLU A 23 -31.60 -44.43 12.44
C GLU A 23 -31.42 -44.19 13.94
N THR A 24 -31.02 -45.23 14.68
CA THR A 24 -30.99 -45.28 16.14
C THR A 24 -30.42 -43.99 16.73
N VAL A 25 -30.91 -43.50 17.88
CA VAL A 25 -30.41 -42.26 18.56
C VAL A 25 -28.88 -42.20 18.65
N SER A 26 -28.23 -43.37 18.78
CA SER A 26 -26.77 -43.52 18.73
C SER A 26 -26.14 -43.16 17.36
N SER A 27 -26.76 -43.54 16.25
CA SER A 27 -26.37 -43.12 14.89
C SER A 27 -26.48 -41.60 14.73
N LEU A 28 -27.57 -41.00 15.22
CA LEU A 28 -27.75 -39.55 15.19
C LEU A 28 -26.66 -38.83 15.98
N LYS A 29 -26.33 -39.31 17.18
CA LYS A 29 -25.22 -38.78 18.00
C LYS A 29 -23.88 -38.85 17.25
N HIS A 30 -23.61 -39.96 16.58
CA HIS A 30 -22.39 -40.15 15.77
C HIS A 30 -22.33 -39.20 14.57
N GLN A 31 -23.45 -39.03 13.86
CA GLN A 31 -23.56 -38.08 12.75
C GLN A 31 -23.34 -36.64 13.23
N MET A 32 -23.94 -36.26 14.37
CA MET A 32 -23.75 -34.93 14.97
C MET A 32 -22.30 -34.71 15.40
N GLN A 33 -21.66 -35.70 16.03
CA GLN A 33 -20.25 -35.61 16.42
C GLN A 33 -19.33 -35.40 15.21
N LYS A 34 -19.58 -36.12 14.09
CA LYS A 34 -18.85 -35.88 12.83
C LYS A 34 -19.06 -34.47 12.29
N ARG A 35 -20.29 -33.96 12.34
CA ARG A 35 -20.61 -32.59 11.90
C ARG A 35 -19.92 -31.54 12.76
N PHE A 36 -19.92 -31.70 14.09
CA PHE A 36 -19.19 -30.80 14.99
C PHE A 36 -17.69 -30.82 14.74
N ASN A 37 -17.09 -32.00 14.54
CA ASN A 37 -15.68 -32.10 14.20
C ASN A 37 -15.35 -31.39 12.87
N ALA A 38 -16.22 -31.51 11.87
CA ALA A 38 -16.06 -30.79 10.61
C ALA A 38 -16.17 -29.27 10.79
N VAL A 39 -17.13 -28.79 11.58
CA VAL A 39 -17.27 -27.36 11.90
C VAL A 39 -16.03 -26.82 12.63
N ILE A 40 -15.52 -27.55 13.61
CA ILE A 40 -14.28 -27.18 14.33
C ILE A 40 -13.10 -27.10 13.36
N ALA A 41 -13.00 -28.04 12.42
CA ALA A 41 -11.95 -28.01 11.41
C ALA A 41 -12.06 -26.76 10.50
N ILE A 42 -13.27 -26.41 10.07
CA ILE A 42 -13.52 -25.20 9.26
C ILE A 42 -13.14 -23.93 10.04
N ILE A 43 -13.58 -23.81 11.29
CA ILE A 43 -13.27 -22.63 12.11
C ILE A 43 -11.76 -22.50 12.31
N ARG A 44 -11.05 -23.61 12.58
CA ARG A 44 -9.60 -23.61 12.74
C ARG A 44 -8.87 -23.24 11.44
N ASP A 45 -9.41 -23.63 10.30
CA ASP A 45 -8.84 -23.29 8.99
C ASP A 45 -9.01 -21.80 8.67
N ILE A 46 -10.19 -21.23 8.94
CA ILE A 46 -10.44 -19.77 8.84
C ILE A 46 -9.49 -19.00 9.77
N GLU A 47 -9.29 -19.50 11.00
CA GLU A 47 -8.41 -18.87 11.97
C GLU A 47 -6.95 -18.84 11.47
N LYS A 48 -6.49 -19.94 10.88
CA LYS A 48 -5.12 -20.07 10.37
C LYS A 48 -4.90 -19.29 9.07
N SER A 49 -5.87 -19.30 8.16
CA SER A 49 -5.73 -18.73 6.82
C SER A 49 -6.07 -17.25 6.72
N GLN A 50 -6.97 -16.73 7.56
CA GLN A 50 -7.48 -15.37 7.46
C GLN A 50 -7.19 -14.54 8.71
N THR A 51 -7.67 -14.95 9.88
CA THR A 51 -7.67 -14.06 11.04
C THR A 51 -6.28 -13.87 11.64
N LYS A 52 -5.50 -14.94 11.86
CA LYS A 52 -4.12 -14.85 12.38
C LYS A 52 -3.18 -14.00 11.53
N PRO A 53 -3.06 -14.20 10.21
CA PRO A 53 -2.17 -13.37 9.40
C PRO A 53 -2.63 -11.91 9.34
N THR A 54 -3.95 -11.65 9.35
CA THR A 54 -4.48 -10.29 9.39
C THR A 54 -4.12 -9.59 10.70
N THR A 55 -4.26 -10.28 11.84
CA THR A 55 -3.84 -9.74 13.15
C THR A 55 -2.33 -9.47 13.19
N ALA A 56 -1.51 -10.40 12.68
CA ALA A 56 -0.07 -10.22 12.64
C ALA A 56 0.33 -9.02 11.75
N MET A 57 -0.29 -8.89 10.57
CA MET A 57 -0.04 -7.76 9.66
C MET A 57 -0.40 -6.41 10.32
N LEU A 58 -1.58 -6.32 10.93
CA LEU A 58 -2.00 -5.10 11.63
C LEU A 58 -1.03 -4.75 12.77
N GLN A 59 -0.61 -5.75 13.55
CA GLN A 59 0.35 -5.54 14.63
C GLN A 59 1.70 -5.04 14.10
N SER A 60 2.20 -5.61 12.99
CA SER A 60 3.44 -5.13 12.35
C SER A 60 3.30 -3.69 11.84
N LEU A 61 2.17 -3.34 11.21
CA LEU A 61 1.92 -1.96 10.76
C LEU A 61 1.92 -0.97 11.91
N PHE A 62 1.28 -1.30 13.04
CA PHE A 62 1.25 -0.43 14.21
C PHE A 62 2.60 -0.36 14.93
N GLU A 63 3.37 -1.45 14.96
CA GLU A 63 4.70 -1.45 15.55
C GLU A 63 5.69 -0.62 14.72
N GLU A 64 5.62 -0.68 13.39
CA GLU A 64 6.43 0.13 12.49
C GLU A 64 6.06 1.63 12.57
N ALA A 65 4.75 1.94 12.58
CA ALA A 65 4.26 3.29 12.82
C ALA A 65 4.65 3.86 14.20
N SER A 66 4.94 3.01 15.19
CA SER A 66 5.41 3.44 16.52
C SER A 66 6.93 3.55 16.64
N LYS A 67 7.69 2.95 15.71
CA LYS A 67 9.17 2.96 15.69
C LYS A 67 9.73 4.08 14.82
N GLU A 68 9.00 4.53 13.82
CA GLU A 68 9.16 5.89 13.31
C GLU A 68 8.84 6.80 14.49
N SER A 69 9.86 7.38 15.09
CA SER A 69 9.70 8.42 16.10
C SER A 69 8.65 9.39 15.61
N GLU A 70 7.73 9.77 16.48
CA GLU A 70 6.94 10.99 16.36
C GLU A 70 7.93 12.18 16.31
N GLU A 71 8.70 12.31 15.24
CA GLU A 71 9.11 13.61 14.75
C GLU A 71 7.80 14.24 14.33
N GLU A 72 7.18 14.92 15.27
CA GLU A 72 6.10 15.86 15.03
C GLU A 72 6.60 16.78 13.91
N PHE A 73 6.22 16.45 12.67
CA PHE A 73 6.50 17.29 11.52
C PHE A 73 5.62 18.52 11.69
N ASP A 74 6.13 19.46 12.47
CA ASP A 74 5.54 20.78 12.64
C ASP A 74 5.64 21.46 11.28
N PHE A 75 4.51 21.56 10.59
CA PHE A 75 4.39 22.36 9.37
C PHE A 75 4.72 23.85 9.61
N GLY A 76 4.92 24.23 10.88
CA GLY A 76 5.01 25.60 11.34
C GLY A 76 3.63 26.22 11.30
N THR A 77 3.39 27.18 12.20
CA THR A 77 2.39 28.19 11.90
C THR A 77 2.94 29.06 10.76
N PRO A 78 2.20 29.26 9.66
CA PRO A 78 2.60 30.23 8.65
C PRO A 78 2.83 31.57 9.35
N GLU A 79 4.03 32.14 9.21
CA GLU A 79 4.26 33.51 9.67
C GLU A 79 3.24 34.40 8.96
N LEU A 80 2.33 35.01 9.71
CA LEU A 80 1.31 35.92 9.18
C LEU A 80 2.02 37.16 8.64
N ILE A 81 2.38 37.13 7.37
CA ILE A 81 2.88 38.28 6.64
C ILE A 81 1.71 39.20 6.29
N SER A 82 1.97 40.51 6.26
CA SER A 82 0.96 41.48 5.84
C SER A 82 0.53 41.20 4.39
N GLU A 83 -0.74 41.45 4.01
CA GLU A 83 -1.27 41.20 2.65
C GLU A 83 -0.34 41.75 1.55
N ASN A 84 0.31 42.88 1.81
CA ASN A 84 1.25 43.52 0.88
C ASN A 84 2.60 42.77 0.75
N GLU A 85 3.05 42.13 1.83
CA GLU A 85 4.29 41.33 1.86
C GLU A 85 4.07 39.97 1.19
N GLU A 86 2.90 39.34 1.35
CA GLU A 86 2.48 38.14 0.61
C GLU A 86 2.53 38.35 -0.89
N LEU A 87 1.91 39.43 -1.35
CA LEU A 87 1.86 39.77 -2.77
C LEU A 87 3.25 39.99 -3.37
N THR A 88 4.18 40.55 -2.59
CA THR A 88 5.56 40.74 -3.03
C THR A 88 6.32 39.42 -3.08
N TYR A 89 6.19 38.57 -2.05
CA TYR A 89 6.78 37.23 -2.01
C TYR A 89 6.34 36.38 -3.22
N TYR A 90 5.04 36.28 -3.46
CA TYR A 90 4.51 35.49 -4.58
C TYR A 90 4.90 36.05 -5.94
N ARG A 91 4.94 37.39 -6.08
CA ARG A 91 5.40 38.05 -7.30
C ARG A 91 6.87 37.74 -7.59
N ASP A 92 7.72 37.84 -6.57
CA ASP A 92 9.16 37.58 -6.72
C ASP A 92 9.42 36.10 -7.04
N ASN A 93 8.72 35.17 -6.37
CA ASN A 93 8.82 33.75 -6.69
C ASN A 93 8.34 33.44 -8.12
N TYR A 94 7.27 34.09 -8.58
CA TYR A 94 6.79 33.95 -9.95
C TYR A 94 7.87 34.37 -10.96
N TYR A 95 8.48 35.55 -10.78
CA TYR A 95 9.53 36.02 -11.69
C TYR A 95 10.80 35.17 -11.62
N LYS A 96 11.22 34.73 -10.42
CA LYS A 96 12.34 33.78 -10.26
C LYS A 96 12.09 32.48 -11.03
N THR A 97 10.90 31.92 -10.89
CA THR A 97 10.51 30.69 -11.60
C THR A 97 10.50 30.91 -13.12
N GLN A 98 10.02 32.07 -13.57
CA GLN A 98 10.00 32.43 -14.99
C GLN A 98 11.42 32.56 -15.57
N GLU A 99 12.34 33.17 -14.82
CA GLU A 99 13.76 33.30 -15.20
C GLU A 99 14.46 31.95 -15.28
N GLN A 100 14.23 31.08 -14.28
CA GLN A 100 14.74 29.69 -14.30
C GLN A 100 14.21 28.93 -15.51
N PHE A 101 12.91 29.02 -15.79
CA PHE A 101 12.30 28.38 -16.96
C PHE A 101 12.92 28.89 -18.26
N HIS A 102 13.10 30.20 -18.41
CA HIS A 102 13.71 30.78 -19.60
C HIS A 102 15.15 30.30 -19.80
N THR A 103 15.91 30.17 -18.70
CA THR A 103 17.28 29.65 -18.71
C THR A 103 17.32 28.19 -19.15
N VAL A 104 16.44 27.35 -18.59
CA VAL A 104 16.32 25.93 -18.98
C VAL A 104 15.90 25.79 -20.43
N HIS A 105 14.91 26.58 -20.87
CA HIS A 105 14.43 26.57 -22.25
C HIS A 105 15.55 26.93 -23.23
N LYS A 106 16.33 27.97 -22.92
CA LYS A 106 17.47 28.36 -23.75
C LYS A 106 18.53 27.26 -23.84
N HIS A 107 18.89 26.63 -22.72
CA HIS A 107 19.82 25.50 -22.75
C HIS A 107 19.28 24.33 -23.57
N PHE A 108 17.96 24.09 -23.53
CA PHE A 108 17.32 23.06 -24.35
C PHE A 108 17.41 23.39 -25.85
N GLU A 109 17.16 24.64 -26.24
CA GLU A 109 17.34 25.09 -27.64
C GLU A 109 18.79 24.88 -28.10
N GLU A 110 19.77 25.27 -27.30
CA GLU A 110 21.19 25.08 -27.61
C GLU A 110 21.58 23.61 -27.81
N VAL A 111 20.98 22.69 -27.03
CA VAL A 111 21.18 21.25 -27.21
C VAL A 111 20.50 20.75 -28.47
N MET A 112 19.25 21.17 -28.71
CA MET A 112 18.48 20.76 -29.89
C MET A 112 19.13 21.19 -31.20
N ASP A 113 19.76 22.36 -31.25
CA ASP A 113 20.51 22.84 -32.42
C ASP A 113 21.71 21.93 -32.77
N LYS A 114 22.30 21.28 -31.76
CA LYS A 114 23.40 20.32 -31.93
C LYS A 114 22.93 18.90 -32.30
N VAL A 115 21.62 18.65 -32.31
CA VAL A 115 21.05 17.35 -32.67
C VAL A 115 20.87 17.24 -34.18
N LYS A 116 21.50 16.23 -34.79
CA LYS A 116 21.36 15.93 -36.22
C LYS A 116 20.75 14.57 -36.47
N TYR A 117 19.92 14.50 -37.49
CA TYR A 117 19.38 13.22 -37.96
C TYR A 117 20.43 12.46 -38.77
N VAL A 118 20.66 11.20 -38.42
CA VAL A 118 21.54 10.29 -39.13
C VAL A 118 20.72 9.15 -39.69
N LYS A 119 20.67 9.06 -41.03
CA LYS A 119 19.98 7.97 -41.72
C LYS A 119 20.79 6.68 -41.58
N GLY A 120 20.14 5.61 -41.10
CA GLY A 120 20.74 4.28 -41.02
C GLY A 120 20.85 3.64 -42.40
N ASN A 121 22.02 3.13 -42.76
CA ASN A 121 22.19 2.34 -44.00
C ASN A 121 21.77 0.88 -43.81
N PHE A 122 21.92 0.35 -42.59
CA PHE A 122 21.42 -0.95 -42.17
C PHE A 122 20.84 -0.80 -40.76
N GLY A 123 19.50 -0.79 -40.64
CA GLY A 123 18.79 -0.57 -39.39
C GLY A 123 18.09 0.79 -39.29
N ASN A 124 17.50 1.06 -38.12
CA ASN A 124 16.71 2.28 -37.88
C ASN A 124 17.62 3.52 -37.81
N SER A 125 17.14 4.62 -38.41
CA SER A 125 17.78 5.93 -38.28
C SER A 125 17.73 6.44 -36.83
N TYR A 126 18.67 7.30 -36.47
CA TYR A 126 18.79 7.84 -35.12
C TYR A 126 19.19 9.31 -35.14
N PHE A 127 18.98 9.99 -34.01
CA PHE A 127 19.47 11.34 -33.79
C PHE A 127 20.81 11.29 -33.05
N LYS A 128 21.77 12.06 -33.52
CA LYS A 128 23.10 12.19 -32.92
C LYS A 128 23.27 13.59 -32.38
N LEU A 129 23.70 13.71 -31.13
CA LEU A 129 24.13 14.98 -30.54
C LEU A 129 25.61 15.20 -30.88
N GLU A 130 25.93 16.32 -31.53
CA GLU A 130 27.30 16.73 -31.80
C GLU A 130 27.82 17.62 -30.68
N THR A 131 28.56 17.03 -29.74
CA THR A 131 29.13 17.72 -28.58
C THR A 131 30.48 17.12 -28.19
N THR A 132 31.28 17.88 -27.44
CA THR A 132 32.54 17.38 -26.88
C THR A 132 32.29 16.56 -25.61
N LYS A 133 33.24 15.72 -25.22
CA LYS A 133 33.13 14.95 -23.97
C LYS A 133 33.00 15.87 -22.76
N GLU A 134 33.75 16.98 -22.74
CA GLU A 134 33.73 17.96 -21.65
C GLU A 134 32.37 18.66 -21.54
N GLU A 135 31.77 19.06 -22.66
CA GLU A 135 30.42 19.63 -22.69
C GLU A 135 29.36 18.66 -22.16
N TYR A 136 29.47 17.37 -22.51
CA TYR A 136 28.55 16.34 -22.04
C TYR A 136 28.65 16.12 -20.52
N GLU A 137 29.86 16.02 -19.95
CA GLU A 137 30.04 15.87 -18.51
C GLU A 137 29.53 17.10 -17.75
N ASN A 138 29.77 18.31 -18.28
CA ASN A 138 29.22 19.55 -17.71
C ASN A 138 27.68 19.57 -17.72
N LEU A 139 27.06 19.07 -18.80
CA LEU A 139 25.60 18.98 -18.89
C LEU A 139 25.02 17.97 -17.88
N LYS A 140 25.73 16.86 -17.68
CA LYS A 140 25.36 15.84 -16.67
C LYS A 140 25.47 16.39 -15.25
N GLN A 141 26.57 17.07 -14.93
CA GLN A 141 26.77 17.66 -13.61
C GLN A 141 25.68 18.70 -13.28
N LYS A 142 25.33 19.56 -14.25
CA LYS A 142 24.26 20.55 -14.08
C LYS A 142 22.88 19.93 -13.81
N LEU A 143 22.65 18.67 -14.17
CA LEU A 143 21.40 17.96 -13.87
C LEU A 143 21.36 17.45 -12.43
N ASP A 144 22.50 16.94 -11.93
CA ASP A 144 22.61 16.40 -10.57
C ASP A 144 22.58 17.52 -9.51
N ASP A 145 23.14 18.70 -9.80
CA ASP A 145 23.15 19.84 -8.88
C ASP A 145 21.76 20.45 -8.62
N VAL A 146 20.78 20.23 -9.52
CA VAL A 146 19.39 20.72 -9.37
C VAL A 146 18.67 19.97 -8.25
N HIS A 147 19.06 18.74 -7.92
CA HIS A 147 18.40 17.93 -6.88
C HIS A 147 18.94 18.19 -5.46
N ASN A 148 20.07 18.89 -5.31
CA ASN A 148 20.72 19.09 -4.01
C ASN A 148 20.35 20.41 -3.31
N HIS A 149 19.42 21.20 -3.86
CA HIS A 149 19.04 22.50 -3.32
C HIS A 149 17.84 22.48 -2.36
N ASN A 150 17.35 21.30 -1.96
CA ASN A 150 16.48 21.21 -0.79
C ASN A 150 17.33 21.33 0.47
N SER A 151 17.78 22.55 0.77
CA SER A 151 18.23 22.87 2.13
C SER A 151 17.03 22.68 3.05
N THR A 152 16.98 21.55 3.74
CA THR A 152 16.22 21.44 4.98
C THR A 152 16.87 22.43 5.94
N THR A 153 16.38 23.66 5.93
CA THR A 153 16.66 24.64 6.96
C THR A 153 16.04 24.10 8.24
N ASN A 154 16.78 23.22 8.92
CA ASN A 154 16.48 22.81 10.29
C ASN A 154 16.62 24.08 11.12
N ARG A 155 15.48 24.58 11.63
CA ARG A 155 15.41 25.66 12.60
C ARG A 155 15.16 25.08 13.97
#